data_AF-A0A352IZC5-F1
#
_entry.id   AF-A0A352IZC5-F1
#
_cell.length_a   1.000
_cell.length_b   1.000
_cell.length_c   1.000
_cell.angle_alpha   90.00
_cell.angle_beta   90.00
_cell.angle_gamma   90.00
#
_symmetry.space_group_name_H-M   'P 1'
#
loop_
_entity.id
_entity.type
_entity.pdbx_description
1 polymer ?
#
loop_
_entity_poly.entity_id
_entity_poly.type
_entity_poly.pdbx_seq_one_letter_code
_entity_poly.pdbx_strand_id
1 'polypeptide(L)'
;MRKLPLNTSTPAHTAQGLAGQSARHDSAWKHVSGQARYIDDLPMPEGTLHAAVGHSQQAHARIVSMDLDAVRQSPEVIAVVTARDVPGHLDIGPVFPGDPVLADDIVEFIGQPLFAVAATSHEAARKAARLANIEYEPLDAVITVNQALDKDLFVRPSQTQMRGNPDHALSQATHRLTGEQVVGGQEHFYLEGQACLAEPTEDRGMFVHTSSQHPSEVQKLIAEVLGLPIHEVQTEVRRMGGGFGGKETQAAQVACIAALLANATGRPVKYRLSRPDDMIQTGKRHDFFNTYDIGFDDEGLIQGADIMVAGRCGYSPDLSDAIVDRAMFHADNAYYLDQARVTGHRCKTHTVSNTAFRGFGGPQGMMIIEQAMDDIARHLGRDPLDIRKLNLYRPGRDTTHYDQTIEQHVLPELLETLEASSDYRQRRSEITRFNQSSRVLKRGLALTPVKFGISFTAKHLNQAGALVHIYT
;
A
#
# COMPACT_ATOMS: atom_id res chain seq x y z
N MET A 1 -44.26 -10.59 -23.14
CA MET A 1 -42.95 -11.23 -23.37
C MET A 1 -42.39 -10.76 -24.71
N ARG A 2 -41.35 -9.92 -24.73
CA ARG A 2 -40.64 -9.59 -25.97
C ARG A 2 -39.78 -10.80 -26.36
N LYS A 3 -40.06 -11.41 -27.52
CA LYS A 3 -39.23 -12.48 -28.07
C LYS A 3 -37.86 -11.91 -28.43
N LEU A 4 -36.80 -12.59 -28.01
CA LEU A 4 -35.42 -12.29 -28.43
C LEU A 4 -35.30 -12.45 -29.97
N PRO A 5 -34.50 -11.62 -30.65
CA PRO A 5 -34.31 -11.75 -32.10
C PRO A 5 -33.66 -13.08 -32.46
N LEU A 6 -34.22 -13.75 -33.49
CA LEU A 6 -33.89 -15.10 -33.96
C LEU A 6 -32.47 -15.29 -34.54
N ASN A 7 -31.63 -14.24 -34.56
CA ASN A 7 -30.32 -14.22 -35.22
C ASN A 7 -29.19 -13.77 -34.29
N THR A 8 -29.12 -14.31 -33.07
CA THR A 8 -27.85 -14.32 -32.34
C THR A 8 -26.96 -15.41 -32.93
N SER A 9 -25.89 -15.01 -33.61
CA SER A 9 -24.85 -15.93 -34.10
C SER A 9 -24.43 -16.89 -33.00
N THR A 10 -24.54 -18.20 -33.23
CA THR A 10 -24.00 -19.23 -32.34
C THR A 10 -22.50 -18.95 -32.15
N PRO A 11 -22.02 -18.65 -30.92
CA PRO A 11 -20.60 -18.46 -30.70
C PRO A 11 -19.86 -19.74 -31.07
N ALA A 12 -18.70 -19.62 -31.72
CA ALA A 12 -17.86 -20.77 -32.05
C ALA A 12 -17.53 -21.58 -30.78
N HIS A 13 -17.69 -22.91 -30.87
CA HIS A 13 -17.62 -23.88 -29.76
C HIS A 13 -16.22 -24.12 -29.15
N THR A 14 -15.27 -23.19 -29.27
CA THR A 14 -13.95 -23.32 -28.64
C THR A 14 -13.77 -22.22 -27.60
N ALA A 15 -13.76 -22.63 -26.33
CA ALA A 15 -13.41 -21.74 -25.23
C ALA A 15 -12.01 -21.15 -25.48
N GLN A 16 -11.92 -19.83 -25.59
CA GLN A 16 -10.65 -19.11 -25.61
C GLN A 16 -10.22 -18.81 -24.18
N GLY A 17 -8.92 -18.87 -23.88
CA GLY A 17 -8.40 -18.58 -22.54
C GLY A 17 -8.41 -19.77 -21.57
N LEU A 18 -8.15 -20.98 -22.08
CA LEU A 18 -7.96 -22.15 -21.21
C LEU A 18 -6.76 -21.99 -20.29
N ALA A 19 -6.86 -22.56 -19.09
CA ALA A 19 -5.78 -22.54 -18.09
C ALA A 19 -4.46 -23.05 -18.69
N GLY A 20 -3.37 -22.31 -18.47
CA GLY A 20 -2.04 -22.64 -18.98
C GLY A 20 -1.72 -22.15 -20.39
N GLN A 21 -2.65 -21.48 -21.09
CA GLN A 21 -2.41 -20.92 -22.43
C GLN A 21 -2.20 -19.40 -22.39
N SER A 22 -1.37 -18.90 -23.30
CA SER A 22 -1.19 -17.45 -23.50
C SER A 22 -2.44 -16.84 -24.16
N ALA A 23 -3.31 -16.23 -23.37
CA ALA A 23 -4.49 -15.51 -23.83
C ALA A 23 -4.33 -13.99 -23.66
N ARG A 24 -4.97 -13.22 -24.54
CA ARG A 24 -5.03 -11.76 -24.39
C ARG A 24 -6.00 -11.41 -23.27
N HIS A 25 -5.73 -10.34 -22.54
CA HIS A 25 -6.66 -9.79 -21.57
C HIS A 25 -8.00 -9.41 -22.23
N ASP A 26 -9.14 -9.82 -21.65
CA ASP A 26 -10.48 -9.71 -22.25
C ASP A 26 -10.86 -8.28 -22.70
N SER A 27 -10.41 -7.28 -21.95
CA SER A 27 -10.66 -5.85 -22.27
C SER A 27 -9.53 -5.17 -23.06
N ALA A 28 -8.48 -5.90 -23.48
CA ALA A 28 -7.29 -5.30 -24.11
C ALA A 28 -7.63 -4.44 -25.34
N TRP A 29 -8.50 -4.95 -26.22
CA TRP A 29 -8.91 -4.20 -27.41
C TRP A 29 -9.67 -2.91 -27.07
N LYS A 30 -10.44 -2.90 -25.99
CA LYS A 30 -11.14 -1.70 -25.48
C LYS A 30 -10.17 -0.68 -24.89
N HIS A 31 -9.08 -1.14 -24.28
CA HIS A 31 -8.04 -0.26 -23.76
C HIS A 31 -7.35 0.47 -24.92
N VAL A 32 -7.00 -0.26 -25.99
CA VAL A 32 -6.32 0.31 -27.16
C VAL A 32 -7.22 1.23 -27.97
N SER A 33 -8.52 0.93 -28.07
CA SER A 33 -9.48 1.74 -28.82
C SER A 33 -10.07 2.93 -28.03
N GLY A 34 -9.74 3.07 -26.74
CA GLY A 34 -10.35 4.09 -25.87
C GLY A 34 -11.81 3.82 -25.50
N GLN A 35 -12.30 2.60 -25.70
CA GLN A 35 -13.69 2.21 -25.40
C GLN A 35 -13.89 1.63 -23.99
N ALA A 36 -12.80 1.39 -23.26
CA ALA A 36 -12.88 0.98 -21.87
C ALA A 36 -13.13 2.20 -20.97
N ARG A 37 -14.35 2.33 -20.48
CA ARG A 37 -14.73 3.40 -19.55
C ARG A 37 -14.15 3.18 -18.16
N TYR A 38 -13.48 4.19 -17.63
CA TYR A 38 -13.10 4.33 -16.23
C TYR A 38 -14.11 5.21 -15.50
N ILE A 39 -13.88 5.51 -14.21
CA ILE A 39 -14.87 6.27 -13.41
C ILE A 39 -15.14 7.64 -14.03
N ASP A 40 -14.09 8.34 -14.45
CA ASP A 40 -14.22 9.70 -14.99
C ASP A 40 -14.86 9.72 -16.41
N ASP A 41 -14.90 8.58 -17.10
CA ASP A 41 -15.51 8.42 -18.43
C ASP A 41 -17.01 8.06 -18.37
N LEU A 42 -17.55 7.82 -17.17
CA LEU A 42 -18.97 7.53 -17.02
C LEU A 42 -19.81 8.76 -17.42
N PRO A 43 -20.90 8.56 -18.19
CA PRO A 43 -21.86 9.64 -18.43
C PRO A 43 -22.35 10.21 -17.09
N MET A 44 -22.30 11.53 -16.95
CA MET A 44 -22.73 12.18 -15.72
C MET A 44 -24.25 12.39 -15.73
N PRO A 45 -24.95 12.01 -14.66
CA PRO A 45 -26.34 12.42 -14.46
C PRO A 45 -26.51 13.94 -14.57
N GLU A 46 -27.71 14.38 -14.94
CA GLU A 46 -28.04 15.80 -14.97
C GLU A 46 -27.89 16.43 -13.58
N GLY A 47 -27.32 17.63 -13.52
CA GLY A 47 -27.12 18.33 -12.26
C GLY A 47 -26.00 17.78 -11.38
N THR A 48 -25.14 16.87 -11.89
CA THR A 48 -23.94 16.40 -11.17
C THR A 48 -23.06 17.58 -10.72
N LEU A 49 -22.63 17.53 -9.46
CA LEU A 49 -21.69 18.45 -8.84
C LEU A 49 -20.29 17.84 -8.81
N HIS A 50 -19.29 18.70 -8.58
CA HIS A 50 -17.90 18.30 -8.45
C HIS A 50 -17.37 18.62 -7.06
N ALA A 51 -16.62 17.67 -6.49
CA ALA A 51 -16.03 17.82 -5.18
C ALA A 51 -14.56 18.27 -5.23
N ALA A 52 -14.15 19.01 -4.20
CA ALA A 52 -12.76 19.25 -3.81
C ALA A 52 -12.69 19.43 -2.28
N VAL A 53 -11.51 19.27 -1.68
CA VAL A 53 -11.30 19.51 -0.24
C VAL A 53 -10.35 20.67 -0.02
N GLY A 54 -10.60 21.42 1.05
CA GLY A 54 -9.55 22.21 1.70
C GLY A 54 -8.78 21.31 2.65
N HIS A 55 -7.46 21.41 2.63
CA HIS A 55 -6.58 20.51 3.37
C HIS A 55 -5.55 21.28 4.19
N SER A 56 -5.05 20.64 5.26
CA SER A 56 -4.03 21.19 6.15
C SER A 56 -2.76 21.60 5.40
N GLN A 57 -2.15 22.70 5.84
CA GLN A 57 -0.80 23.11 5.46
C GLN A 57 0.22 22.85 6.57
N GLN A 58 -0.21 22.33 7.72
CA GLN A 58 0.63 22.03 8.87
C GLN A 58 0.85 20.52 9.00
N ALA A 59 2.05 20.12 9.41
CA ALA A 59 2.35 18.73 9.71
C ALA A 59 1.68 18.29 11.02
N HIS A 60 1.71 19.15 12.05
CA HIS A 60 1.06 18.89 13.33
C HIS A 60 0.63 20.22 13.95
N ALA A 61 -0.66 20.42 14.17
CA ALA A 61 -1.17 21.65 14.78
C ALA A 61 -2.58 21.47 15.35
N ARG A 62 -2.95 22.28 16.34
CA ARG A 62 -4.36 22.47 16.73
C ARG A 62 -5.00 23.49 15.80
N ILE A 63 -6.24 23.24 15.38
CA ILE A 63 -7.04 24.23 14.65
C ILE A 63 -7.65 25.18 15.67
N VAL A 64 -7.25 26.45 15.63
CA VAL A 64 -7.77 27.50 16.53
C VAL A 64 -9.10 28.03 15.98
N SER A 65 -9.16 28.28 14.68
CA SER A 65 -10.37 28.73 13.99
C SER A 65 -10.34 28.30 12.52
N MET A 66 -11.52 28.08 11.94
CA MET A 66 -11.70 27.72 10.53
C MET A 66 -12.83 28.56 9.93
N ASP A 67 -12.46 29.67 9.29
CA ASP A 67 -13.40 30.55 8.59
C ASP A 67 -13.53 30.11 7.12
N LEU A 68 -14.77 29.73 6.77
CA LEU A 68 -15.15 29.21 5.46
C LEU A 68 -16.13 30.14 4.73
N ASP A 69 -16.33 31.38 5.18
CA ASP A 69 -17.33 32.28 4.60
C ASP A 69 -16.99 32.64 3.15
N ALA A 70 -15.71 32.95 2.87
CA ALA A 70 -15.24 33.18 1.51
C ALA A 70 -15.37 31.92 0.60
N VAL A 71 -15.26 30.72 1.18
CA VAL A 71 -15.47 29.45 0.47
C VAL A 71 -16.95 29.31 0.10
N ARG A 72 -17.86 29.50 1.06
CA ARG A 72 -19.31 29.37 0.86
C ARG A 72 -19.88 30.41 -0.10
N GLN A 73 -19.33 31.61 -0.11
CA GLN A 73 -19.76 32.71 -0.99
C GLN A 73 -19.09 32.67 -2.38
N SER A 74 -18.12 31.78 -2.60
CA SER A 74 -17.46 31.65 -3.89
C SER A 74 -18.48 31.33 -4.99
N PRO A 75 -18.37 31.94 -6.19
CA PRO A 75 -19.23 31.60 -7.32
C PRO A 75 -19.26 30.08 -7.55
N GLU A 76 -20.42 29.58 -7.98
CA GLU A 76 -20.64 28.18 -8.34
C GLU A 76 -20.58 27.15 -7.21
N VAL A 77 -20.28 27.56 -5.97
CA VAL A 77 -20.35 26.70 -4.79
C VAL A 77 -21.81 26.48 -4.38
N ILE A 78 -22.15 25.21 -4.12
CA ILE A 78 -23.49 24.77 -3.74
C ILE A 78 -23.54 24.35 -2.27
N ALA A 79 -22.51 23.66 -1.79
CA ALA A 79 -22.43 23.22 -0.41
C ALA A 79 -20.98 23.14 0.07
N VAL A 80 -20.79 23.34 1.37
CA VAL A 80 -19.54 23.12 2.09
C VAL A 80 -19.87 22.29 3.31
N VAL A 81 -19.18 21.17 3.51
CA VAL A 81 -19.34 20.29 4.67
C VAL A 81 -18.04 20.19 5.46
N THR A 82 -18.16 20.11 6.77
CA THR A 82 -17.10 19.96 7.77
C THR A 82 -17.30 18.67 8.55
N ALA A 83 -16.36 18.33 9.44
CA ALA A 83 -16.51 17.20 10.36
C ALA A 83 -17.84 17.22 11.15
N ARG A 84 -18.37 18.42 11.44
CA ARG A 84 -19.62 18.61 12.20
C ARG A 84 -20.88 18.31 11.41
N ASP A 85 -20.77 18.26 10.09
CA ASP A 85 -21.88 17.95 9.19
C ASP A 85 -21.99 16.44 8.90
N VAL A 86 -21.11 15.62 9.48
CA VAL A 86 -21.15 14.15 9.35
C VAL A 86 -22.29 13.60 10.22
N PRO A 87 -23.34 12.99 9.63
CA PRO A 87 -24.52 12.56 10.38
C PRO A 87 -24.29 11.27 11.19
N GLY A 88 -23.35 10.43 10.77
CA GLY A 88 -23.01 9.18 11.44
C GLY A 88 -21.64 9.20 12.11
N HIS A 89 -20.81 8.20 11.83
CA HIS A 89 -19.48 8.06 12.41
C HIS A 89 -18.44 8.86 11.61
N LEU A 90 -17.64 9.68 12.31
CA LEU A 90 -16.60 10.52 11.70
C LEU A 90 -15.35 9.72 11.25
N ASP A 91 -15.02 8.65 11.96
CA ASP A 91 -13.83 7.84 11.76
C ASP A 91 -14.03 6.81 10.63
N ILE A 92 -13.13 6.81 9.65
CA ILE A 92 -13.13 5.90 8.50
C ILE A 92 -11.90 4.99 8.47
N GLY A 93 -11.25 4.81 9.62
CA GLY A 93 -10.15 3.86 9.77
C GLY A 93 -10.56 2.45 9.35
N PRO A 94 -9.84 1.79 8.42
CA PRO A 94 -10.29 0.54 7.80
C PRO A 94 -10.33 -0.64 8.80
N VAL A 95 -9.24 -0.79 9.57
CA VAL A 95 -9.06 -1.88 10.55
C VAL A 95 -9.09 -1.36 11.97
N PHE A 96 -8.45 -0.20 12.20
CA PHE A 96 -8.32 0.43 13.51
C PHE A 96 -8.79 1.89 13.40
N PRO A 97 -9.39 2.44 14.45
CA PRO A 97 -9.77 3.85 14.48
C PRO A 97 -8.54 4.76 14.46
N GLY A 98 -8.79 6.05 14.19
CA GLY A 98 -7.80 7.12 14.17
C GLY A 98 -7.65 7.78 12.80
N ASP A 99 -8.58 7.58 11.87
CA ASP A 99 -8.52 8.15 10.52
C ASP A 99 -9.84 8.85 10.17
N PRO A 100 -10.10 10.08 10.68
CA PRO A 100 -11.34 10.77 10.41
C PRO A 100 -11.48 11.18 8.94
N VAL A 101 -12.70 11.15 8.40
CA VAL A 101 -12.97 11.57 7.02
C VAL A 101 -12.62 13.04 6.77
N LEU A 102 -12.83 13.89 7.77
CA LEU A 102 -12.47 15.31 7.82
C LEU A 102 -11.95 15.63 9.23
N ALA A 103 -10.82 16.35 9.35
CA ALA A 103 -10.29 16.76 10.65
C ALA A 103 -11.01 18.01 11.19
N ASP A 104 -11.16 18.09 12.52
CA ASP A 104 -11.74 19.25 13.23
C ASP A 104 -10.71 19.86 14.20
N ASP A 105 -10.35 19.17 15.28
CA ASP A 105 -9.56 19.77 16.37
C ASP A 105 -8.05 19.84 16.11
N ILE A 106 -7.48 18.75 15.56
CA ILE A 106 -6.03 18.59 15.38
C ILE A 106 -5.77 18.10 13.96
N VAL A 107 -4.79 18.72 13.32
CA VAL A 107 -4.21 18.23 12.07
C VAL A 107 -2.91 17.50 12.35
N GLU A 108 -2.74 16.35 11.73
CA GLU A 108 -1.67 15.38 11.99
C GLU A 108 -0.80 15.12 10.74
N PHE A 109 -1.12 15.74 9.60
CA PHE A 109 -0.25 15.77 8.42
C PHE A 109 -0.59 16.89 7.44
N ILE A 110 0.40 17.30 6.63
CA ILE A 110 0.19 18.21 5.50
C ILE A 110 -0.64 17.49 4.44
N GLY A 111 -1.78 18.06 4.08
CA GLY A 111 -2.73 17.42 3.16
C GLY A 111 -3.94 16.80 3.82
N GLN A 112 -4.05 16.77 5.15
CA GLN A 112 -5.22 16.22 5.81
C GLN A 112 -6.50 17.00 5.44
N PRO A 113 -7.55 16.34 4.90
CA PRO A 113 -8.82 17.00 4.59
C PRO A 113 -9.46 17.64 5.82
N LEU A 114 -9.91 18.89 5.70
CA LEU A 114 -10.53 19.66 6.79
C LEU A 114 -12.01 19.92 6.54
N PHE A 115 -12.33 20.25 5.29
CA PHE A 115 -13.69 20.47 4.82
C PHE A 115 -13.77 20.09 3.34
N ALA A 116 -14.98 19.80 2.86
CA ALA A 116 -15.24 19.48 1.46
C ALA A 116 -16.22 20.47 0.83
N VAL A 117 -16.03 20.73 -0.46
CA VAL A 117 -16.79 21.69 -1.26
C VAL A 117 -17.44 20.96 -2.42
N ALA A 118 -18.75 21.16 -2.62
CA ALA A 118 -19.44 20.80 -3.85
C ALA A 118 -19.72 22.06 -4.68
N ALA A 119 -19.33 22.05 -5.95
CA ALA A 119 -19.56 23.13 -6.90
C ALA A 119 -20.06 22.61 -8.26
N THR A 120 -20.54 23.50 -9.14
CA THR A 120 -21.02 23.12 -10.49
C THR A 120 -19.90 22.69 -11.45
N SER A 121 -18.63 22.92 -11.10
CA SER A 121 -17.48 22.47 -11.88
C SER A 121 -16.29 22.08 -10.99
N HIS A 122 -15.43 21.18 -11.50
CA HIS A 122 -14.21 20.78 -10.80
C HIS A 122 -13.26 21.96 -10.54
N GLU A 123 -13.18 22.90 -11.47
CA GLU A 123 -12.36 24.10 -11.33
C GLU A 123 -12.89 25.03 -10.23
N ALA A 124 -14.21 25.27 -10.19
CA ALA A 124 -14.85 26.09 -9.16
C ALA A 124 -14.64 25.49 -7.76
N ALA A 125 -14.87 24.19 -7.58
CA ALA A 125 -14.67 23.52 -6.29
C ALA A 125 -13.23 23.69 -5.79
N ARG A 126 -12.24 23.52 -6.67
CA ARG A 126 -10.82 23.66 -6.32
C ARG A 126 -10.39 25.09 -6.05
N LYS A 127 -10.96 26.08 -6.74
CA LYS A 127 -10.68 27.50 -6.46
C LYS A 127 -11.27 27.87 -5.11
N ALA A 128 -12.53 27.53 -4.85
CA ALA A 128 -13.22 27.79 -3.60
C ALA A 128 -12.51 27.18 -2.40
N ALA A 129 -12.07 25.91 -2.49
CA ALA A 129 -11.36 25.22 -1.42
C ALA A 129 -10.07 25.92 -0.94
N ARG A 130 -9.48 26.80 -1.76
CA ARG A 130 -8.27 27.58 -1.41
C ARG A 130 -8.55 28.92 -0.73
N LEU A 131 -9.82 29.32 -0.62
CA LEU A 131 -10.23 30.59 -0.01
C LEU A 131 -10.42 30.49 1.50
N ALA A 132 -10.31 29.31 2.10
CA ALA A 132 -10.45 29.13 3.54
C ALA A 132 -9.36 29.86 4.30
N ASN A 133 -9.75 30.52 5.37
CA ASN A 133 -8.84 31.13 6.34
C ASN A 133 -8.81 30.24 7.58
N ILE A 134 -7.65 29.66 7.88
CA ILE A 134 -7.50 28.67 8.95
C ILE A 134 -6.34 29.11 9.83
N GLU A 135 -6.64 29.30 11.12
CA GLU A 135 -5.65 29.64 12.12
C GLU A 135 -5.20 28.38 12.84
N TYR A 136 -3.88 28.20 12.91
CA TYR A 136 -3.25 27.05 13.53
C TYR A 136 -2.41 27.45 14.73
N GLU A 137 -2.40 26.62 15.76
CA GLU A 137 -1.40 26.61 16.82
C GLU A 137 -0.45 25.42 16.57
N PRO A 138 0.78 25.65 16.06
CA PRO A 138 1.71 24.57 15.73
C PRO A 138 2.06 23.70 16.95
N LEU A 139 2.16 22.39 16.71
CA LEU A 139 2.57 21.40 17.69
C LEU A 139 3.86 20.70 17.21
N ASP A 140 4.58 20.06 18.13
CA ASP A 140 5.84 19.37 17.81
C ASP A 140 5.59 18.20 16.85
N ALA A 141 6.16 18.27 15.65
CA ALA A 141 6.02 17.23 14.63
C ALA A 141 7.19 16.24 14.65
N VAL A 142 6.84 14.95 14.67
CA VAL A 142 7.72 13.79 14.41
C VAL A 142 7.59 13.38 12.95
N ILE A 143 8.67 13.41 12.17
CA ILE A 143 8.64 13.23 10.70
C ILE A 143 9.39 11.97 10.25
N THR A 144 10.42 11.54 10.98
CA THR A 144 11.27 10.41 10.61
C THR A 144 11.04 9.19 11.51
N VAL A 145 11.39 8.01 10.99
CA VAL A 145 11.35 6.74 11.76
C VAL A 145 12.23 6.83 13.01
N ASN A 146 13.44 7.38 12.89
CA ASN A 146 14.37 7.53 14.01
C ASN A 146 13.78 8.44 15.11
N GLN A 147 13.17 9.58 14.75
CA GLN A 147 12.51 10.44 15.74
C GLN A 147 11.36 9.74 16.47
N ALA A 148 10.64 8.84 15.80
CA ALA A 148 9.57 8.06 16.40
C ALA A 148 10.12 6.96 17.33
N LEU A 149 11.20 6.28 16.93
CA LEU A 149 11.91 5.31 17.77
C LEU A 149 12.47 5.98 19.04
N ASP A 150 13.13 7.13 18.91
CA ASP A 150 13.70 7.88 20.04
C ASP A 150 12.65 8.31 21.08
N LYS A 151 11.39 8.43 20.65
CA LYS A 151 10.26 8.85 21.49
C LYS A 151 9.32 7.70 21.87
N ASP A 152 9.62 6.47 21.47
CA ASP A 152 8.71 5.31 21.57
C ASP A 152 7.29 5.60 21.03
N LEU A 153 7.21 6.39 19.95
CA LEU A 153 5.96 6.87 19.37
C LEU A 153 5.48 5.93 18.25
N PHE A 154 4.49 5.09 18.56
CA PHE A 154 3.99 4.05 17.66
C PHE A 154 2.47 4.14 17.42
N VAL A 155 2.01 3.82 16.19
CA VAL A 155 0.56 3.72 15.89
C VAL A 155 -0.05 2.45 16.46
N ARG A 156 0.77 1.42 16.66
CA ARG A 156 0.39 0.08 17.15
C ARG A 156 1.57 -0.52 17.94
N PRO A 157 1.35 -1.48 18.85
CA PRO A 157 2.42 -2.11 19.62
C PRO A 157 3.51 -2.75 18.75
N SER A 158 4.76 -2.66 19.21
CA SER A 158 5.89 -3.39 18.61
C SER A 158 5.73 -4.91 18.79
N GLN A 159 6.30 -5.69 17.88
CA GLN A 159 6.27 -7.16 17.91
C GLN A 159 7.68 -7.73 17.79
N THR A 160 7.91 -8.90 18.39
CA THR A 160 9.17 -9.63 18.28
C THR A 160 8.91 -11.10 17.96
N GLN A 161 9.55 -11.61 16.91
CA GLN A 161 9.63 -13.02 16.57
C GLN A 161 11.00 -13.53 17.03
N MET A 162 11.05 -14.66 17.72
CA MET A 162 12.30 -15.18 18.26
C MET A 162 12.35 -16.69 18.16
N ARG A 163 13.49 -17.20 17.66
CA ARG A 163 13.82 -18.62 17.59
C ARG A 163 15.20 -18.84 18.20
N GLY A 164 15.32 -19.87 19.04
CA GLY A 164 16.58 -20.21 19.70
C GLY A 164 17.06 -19.17 20.72
N ASN A 165 18.37 -19.05 20.87
CA ASN A 165 19.08 -18.11 21.75
C ASN A 165 20.04 -17.23 20.91
N PRO A 166 19.53 -16.19 20.24
CA PRO A 166 20.33 -15.33 19.37
C PRO A 166 21.47 -14.62 20.12
N ASP A 167 21.26 -14.20 21.37
CA ASP A 167 22.29 -13.53 22.16
C ASP A 167 23.50 -14.44 22.42
N HIS A 168 23.26 -15.70 22.76
CA HIS A 168 24.33 -16.68 22.91
C HIS A 168 25.04 -16.95 21.57
N ALA A 169 24.27 -17.18 20.49
CA ALA A 169 24.83 -17.45 19.17
C ALA A 169 25.71 -16.30 18.65
N LEU A 170 25.25 -15.05 18.80
CA LEU A 170 26.01 -13.84 18.45
C LEU A 170 27.29 -13.69 19.29
N SER A 171 27.27 -14.09 20.57
CA SER A 171 28.44 -14.04 21.44
C SER A 171 29.51 -15.08 21.12
N GLN A 172 29.12 -16.20 20.52
CA GLN A 172 30.01 -17.33 20.19
C GLN A 172 30.47 -17.32 18.72
N ALA A 173 29.88 -16.47 17.89
CA ALA A 173 30.21 -16.41 16.46
C ALA A 173 31.66 -15.99 16.22
N THR A 174 32.31 -16.63 15.24
CA THR A 174 33.69 -16.31 14.85
C THR A 174 33.83 -14.88 14.34
N HIS A 175 32.88 -14.47 13.49
CA HIS A 175 32.78 -13.11 12.96
C HIS A 175 31.42 -12.52 13.30
N ARG A 176 31.39 -11.19 13.52
CA ARG A 176 30.17 -10.43 13.79
C ARG A 176 30.20 -9.13 13.00
N LEU A 177 29.10 -8.81 12.33
CA LEU A 177 28.93 -7.57 11.60
C LEU A 177 27.61 -6.91 12.00
N THR A 178 27.60 -5.58 12.00
CA THR A 178 26.41 -4.76 12.22
C THR A 178 26.19 -3.86 11.03
N GLY A 179 24.94 -3.60 10.68
CA GLY A 179 24.61 -2.68 9.60
C GLY A 179 23.26 -2.01 9.79
N GLU A 180 23.12 -0.86 9.14
CA GLU A 180 21.89 -0.08 9.09
C GLU A 180 21.51 0.18 7.63
N GLN A 181 20.22 0.25 7.36
CA GLN A 181 19.70 0.51 6.03
C GLN A 181 18.43 1.35 6.09
N VAL A 182 18.40 2.42 5.29
CA VAL A 182 17.18 3.18 5.01
C VAL A 182 16.62 2.73 3.66
N VAL A 183 15.40 2.22 3.67
CA VAL A 183 14.64 1.87 2.46
C VAL A 183 13.58 2.94 2.24
N GLY A 184 13.74 3.72 1.17
CA GLY A 184 12.81 4.82 0.86
C GLY A 184 11.39 4.34 0.50
N GLY A 185 10.42 5.22 0.70
CA GLY A 185 9.03 5.02 0.30
C GLY A 185 8.82 5.04 -1.21
N GLN A 186 7.59 4.77 -1.63
CA GLN A 186 7.23 4.68 -3.04
C GLN A 186 5.77 5.07 -3.27
N GLU A 187 5.54 6.00 -4.20
CA GLU A 187 4.23 6.40 -4.68
C GLU A 187 3.66 5.36 -5.67
N HIS A 188 2.38 5.02 -5.57
CA HIS A 188 1.78 3.97 -6.43
C HIS A 188 1.74 4.38 -7.89
N PHE A 189 1.47 5.65 -8.12
CA PHE A 189 1.40 6.24 -9.46
C PHE A 189 0.49 5.47 -10.42
N TYR A 190 -0.62 4.93 -9.91
CA TYR A 190 -1.72 4.43 -10.74
C TYR A 190 -2.14 5.52 -11.73
N LEU A 191 -2.32 5.20 -13.02
CA LEU A 191 -2.52 6.22 -14.05
C LEU A 191 -3.87 6.92 -13.90
N GLU A 192 -4.92 6.17 -13.55
CA GLU A 192 -6.19 6.74 -13.07
C GLU A 192 -6.03 7.08 -11.59
N GLY A 193 -6.05 8.36 -11.21
CA GLY A 193 -6.06 8.81 -9.81
C GLY A 193 -7.27 8.29 -9.01
N GLN A 194 -7.40 8.69 -7.75
CA GLN A 194 -8.61 8.41 -6.99
C GLN A 194 -9.81 9.12 -7.63
N ALA A 195 -10.88 8.36 -7.83
CA ALA A 195 -12.10 8.86 -8.43
C ALA A 195 -13.33 8.06 -7.97
N CYS A 196 -14.45 8.76 -7.78
CA CYS A 196 -15.76 8.18 -7.59
C CYS A 196 -16.87 9.09 -8.15
N LEU A 197 -18.04 8.50 -8.35
CA LEU A 197 -19.31 9.17 -8.60
C LEU A 197 -20.32 8.62 -7.59
N ALA A 198 -20.83 9.48 -6.71
CA ALA A 198 -21.84 9.15 -5.70
C ALA A 198 -23.19 9.72 -6.11
N GLU A 199 -24.23 8.89 -6.08
CA GLU A 199 -25.58 9.19 -6.54
C GLU A 199 -26.59 8.86 -5.43
N PRO A 200 -27.33 9.86 -4.90
CA PRO A 200 -28.41 9.61 -3.96
C PRO A 200 -29.50 8.75 -4.61
N THR A 201 -30.05 7.78 -3.87
CA THR A 201 -31.19 6.97 -4.33
C THR A 201 -32.52 7.58 -3.88
N GLU A 202 -33.64 7.06 -4.41
CA GLU A 202 -34.99 7.57 -4.10
C GLU A 202 -35.36 7.47 -2.60
N ASP A 203 -34.86 6.46 -1.91
CA ASP A 203 -35.11 6.19 -0.49
C ASP A 203 -34.05 6.81 0.44
N ARG A 204 -33.31 7.82 -0.02
CA ARG A 204 -32.18 8.47 0.70
C ARG A 204 -30.98 7.55 0.96
N GLY A 205 -30.88 6.45 0.22
CA GLY A 205 -29.68 5.62 0.15
C GLY A 205 -28.61 6.23 -0.77
N MET A 206 -27.58 5.44 -1.07
CA MET A 206 -26.44 5.91 -1.88
C MET A 206 -25.96 4.82 -2.85
N PHE A 207 -25.84 5.16 -4.13
CA PHE A 207 -25.18 4.33 -5.14
C PHE A 207 -23.85 4.97 -5.55
N VAL A 208 -22.76 4.20 -5.50
CA VAL A 208 -21.42 4.74 -5.72
C VAL A 208 -20.60 3.92 -6.70
N HIS A 209 -20.26 4.53 -7.83
CA HIS A 209 -19.21 4.04 -8.70
C HIS A 209 -17.85 4.50 -8.15
N THR A 210 -16.95 3.58 -7.83
CA THR A 210 -15.66 3.91 -7.20
C THR A 210 -14.48 3.18 -7.85
N SER A 211 -13.32 3.83 -7.94
CA SER A 211 -12.07 3.19 -8.32
C SER A 211 -11.44 2.59 -7.06
N SER A 212 -11.87 1.39 -6.66
CA SER A 212 -11.45 0.73 -5.41
C SER A 212 -11.15 -0.76 -5.61
N GLN A 213 -10.17 -1.27 -4.86
CA GLN A 213 -9.88 -2.71 -4.72
C GLN A 213 -10.76 -3.39 -3.67
N HIS A 214 -11.43 -2.62 -2.81
CA HIS A 214 -12.22 -3.11 -1.68
C HIS A 214 -13.62 -2.46 -1.63
N PRO A 215 -14.50 -2.76 -2.60
CA PRO A 215 -15.83 -2.14 -2.66
C PRO A 215 -16.68 -2.37 -1.39
N SER A 216 -16.57 -3.54 -0.75
CA SER A 216 -17.33 -3.87 0.47
C SER A 216 -16.97 -2.97 1.66
N GLU A 217 -15.69 -2.61 1.82
CA GLU A 217 -15.28 -1.65 2.86
C GLU A 217 -15.75 -0.24 2.53
N VAL A 218 -15.63 0.19 1.27
CA VAL A 218 -16.18 1.48 0.82
C VAL A 218 -17.68 1.56 1.11
N GLN A 219 -18.45 0.50 0.82
CA GLN A 219 -19.89 0.43 1.10
C GLN A 219 -20.17 0.61 2.59
N LYS A 220 -19.46 -0.15 3.43
CA LYS A 220 -19.60 -0.09 4.88
C LYS A 220 -19.29 1.30 5.42
N LEU A 221 -18.15 1.88 5.04
CA LEU A 221 -17.71 3.18 5.55
C LEU A 221 -18.64 4.32 5.11
N ILE A 222 -19.17 4.28 3.88
CA ILE A 222 -20.18 5.24 3.42
C ILE A 222 -21.46 5.13 4.27
N ALA A 223 -21.92 3.91 4.56
CA ALA A 223 -23.07 3.69 5.42
C ALA A 223 -22.83 4.25 6.83
N GLU A 224 -21.64 4.01 7.39
CA GLU A 224 -21.25 4.50 8.71
C GLU A 224 -21.18 6.04 8.78
N VAL A 225 -20.55 6.72 7.81
CA VAL A 225 -20.48 8.19 7.82
C VAL A 225 -21.84 8.84 7.58
N LEU A 226 -22.71 8.21 6.78
CA LEU A 226 -24.06 8.72 6.50
C LEU A 226 -25.09 8.35 7.60
N GLY A 227 -24.73 7.46 8.52
CA GLY A 227 -25.67 6.94 9.52
C GLY A 227 -26.78 6.08 8.91
N LEU A 228 -26.49 5.41 7.79
CA LEU A 228 -27.43 4.56 7.05
C LEU A 228 -27.19 3.08 7.33
N PRO A 229 -28.23 2.23 7.22
CA PRO A 229 -28.05 0.79 7.12
C PRO A 229 -27.23 0.41 5.88
N ILE A 230 -26.34 -0.58 6.01
CA ILE A 230 -25.43 -0.98 4.91
C ILE A 230 -26.14 -1.41 3.62
N HIS A 231 -27.36 -1.91 3.70
CA HIS A 231 -28.14 -2.36 2.55
C HIS A 231 -28.74 -1.20 1.73
N GLU A 232 -28.76 0.02 2.27
CA GLU A 232 -29.17 1.23 1.56
C GLU A 232 -28.02 1.86 0.75
N VAL A 233 -26.80 1.35 0.94
CA VAL A 233 -25.61 1.77 0.20
C VAL A 233 -25.19 0.66 -0.74
N GLN A 234 -24.92 0.99 -2.00
CA GLN A 234 -24.38 0.05 -2.98
C GLN A 234 -23.15 0.65 -3.66
N THR A 235 -22.09 -0.15 -3.79
CA THR A 235 -20.85 0.23 -4.47
C THR A 235 -20.59 -0.64 -5.69
N GLU A 236 -20.18 -0.05 -6.80
CA GLU A 236 -19.85 -0.75 -8.04
C GLU A 236 -18.44 -0.43 -8.52
N VAL A 237 -17.68 -1.46 -8.90
CA VAL A 237 -16.35 -1.36 -9.49
C VAL A 237 -16.30 -2.19 -10.78
N ARG A 238 -16.19 -1.54 -11.94
CA ARG A 238 -16.04 -2.25 -13.22
C ARG A 238 -14.59 -2.61 -13.55
N ARG A 239 -13.69 -1.65 -13.34
CA ARG A 239 -12.24 -1.71 -13.60
C ARG A 239 -11.54 -0.51 -12.93
N MET A 240 -10.22 -0.56 -12.81
CA MET A 240 -9.37 0.53 -12.34
C MET A 240 -8.19 0.75 -13.28
N GLY A 241 -7.76 1.99 -13.46
CA GLY A 241 -6.53 2.36 -14.20
C GLY A 241 -5.27 2.19 -13.35
N GLY A 242 -5.14 1.03 -12.70
CA GLY A 242 -4.13 0.73 -11.69
C GLY A 242 -4.63 0.99 -10.26
N GLY A 243 -4.07 0.26 -9.30
CA GLY A 243 -4.35 0.39 -7.86
C GLY A 243 -3.13 0.07 -7.01
N PHE A 244 -2.51 -1.09 -7.23
CA PHE A 244 -1.22 -1.47 -6.62
C PHE A 244 -1.20 -1.50 -5.08
N GLY A 245 -2.36 -1.57 -4.43
CA GLY A 245 -2.54 -1.48 -2.98
C GLY A 245 -3.06 -0.11 -2.53
N GLY A 246 -2.73 0.97 -3.26
CA GLY A 246 -3.15 2.33 -2.90
C GLY A 246 -4.64 2.61 -3.10
N LYS A 247 -5.40 1.63 -3.59
CA LYS A 247 -6.87 1.68 -3.70
C LYS A 247 -7.53 0.59 -2.86
N GLU A 248 -6.78 -0.05 -1.95
CA GLU A 248 -7.32 -1.02 -1.00
C GLU A 248 -8.16 -0.31 0.06
N THR A 249 -7.60 0.68 0.77
CA THR A 249 -8.32 1.44 1.80
C THR A 249 -8.53 2.90 1.41
N GLN A 250 -7.55 3.53 0.75
CA GLN A 250 -7.53 4.98 0.51
C GLN A 250 -8.62 5.50 -0.44
N ALA A 251 -9.26 4.62 -1.21
CA ALA A 251 -10.41 4.99 -2.03
C ALA A 251 -11.65 5.36 -1.18
N ALA A 252 -11.72 4.91 0.08
CA ALA A 252 -12.85 5.12 0.97
C ALA A 252 -13.04 6.60 1.33
N GLN A 253 -11.98 7.35 1.65
CA GLN A 253 -12.08 8.76 2.03
C GLN A 253 -12.72 9.60 0.91
N VAL A 254 -12.26 9.40 -0.32
CA VAL A 254 -12.80 10.08 -1.52
C VAL A 254 -14.28 9.73 -1.73
N ALA A 255 -14.65 8.46 -1.57
CA ALA A 255 -16.03 8.02 -1.71
C ALA A 255 -16.95 8.52 -0.59
N CYS A 256 -16.48 8.54 0.66
CA CYS A 256 -17.21 9.08 1.81
C CYS A 256 -17.44 10.59 1.67
N ILE A 257 -16.43 11.35 1.25
CA ILE A 257 -16.57 12.80 1.01
C ILE A 257 -17.60 13.07 -0.09
N ALA A 258 -17.53 12.33 -1.21
CA ALA A 258 -18.51 12.49 -2.29
C ALA A 258 -19.93 12.15 -1.82
N ALA A 259 -20.08 11.08 -1.03
CA ALA A 259 -21.37 10.66 -0.47
C ALA A 259 -21.94 11.68 0.53
N LEU A 260 -21.10 12.28 1.40
CA LEU A 260 -21.51 13.34 2.32
C LEU A 260 -22.03 14.57 1.58
N LEU A 261 -21.32 15.01 0.55
CA LEU A 261 -21.76 16.12 -0.30
C LEU A 261 -23.03 15.79 -1.09
N ALA A 262 -23.15 14.55 -1.58
CA ALA A 262 -24.33 14.10 -2.31
C ALA A 262 -25.56 14.05 -1.39
N ASN A 263 -25.40 13.56 -0.16
CA ASN A 263 -26.43 13.57 0.87
C ASN A 263 -26.84 15.00 1.25
N ALA A 264 -25.88 15.91 1.45
CA ALA A 264 -26.15 17.29 1.82
C ALA A 264 -26.89 18.08 0.72
N THR A 265 -26.69 17.74 -0.56
CA THR A 265 -27.24 18.48 -1.70
C THR A 265 -28.42 17.80 -2.38
N GLY A 266 -28.65 16.52 -2.11
CA GLY A 266 -29.62 15.70 -2.85
C GLY A 266 -29.26 15.52 -4.33
N ARG A 267 -28.00 15.75 -4.72
CA ARG A 267 -27.53 15.73 -6.11
C ARG A 267 -26.35 14.76 -6.26
N PRO A 268 -26.17 14.14 -7.43
CA PRO A 268 -24.97 13.38 -7.73
C PRO A 268 -23.69 14.21 -7.56
N VAL A 269 -22.65 13.60 -7.00
CA VAL A 269 -21.34 14.24 -6.79
C VAL A 269 -20.24 13.38 -7.37
N LYS A 270 -19.50 13.95 -8.32
CA LYS A 270 -18.28 13.37 -8.86
C LYS A 270 -17.07 13.92 -8.11
N TYR A 271 -16.25 13.04 -7.57
CA TYR A 271 -14.99 13.43 -6.97
C TYR A 271 -13.83 12.74 -7.69
N ARG A 272 -12.96 13.55 -8.30
CA ARG A 272 -11.72 13.11 -8.92
C ARG A 272 -10.59 13.94 -8.33
N LEU A 273 -9.59 13.28 -7.74
CA LEU A 273 -8.39 13.98 -7.29
C LEU A 273 -7.53 14.40 -8.48
N SER A 274 -6.91 15.57 -8.34
CA SER A 274 -5.80 15.92 -9.22
C SER A 274 -4.54 15.18 -8.78
N ARG A 275 -3.57 14.97 -9.68
CA ARG A 275 -2.36 14.21 -9.34
C ARG A 275 -1.60 14.76 -8.12
N PRO A 276 -1.40 16.09 -7.97
CA PRO A 276 -0.77 16.62 -6.75
C PRO A 276 -1.58 16.32 -5.48
N ASP A 277 -2.90 16.48 -5.54
CA ASP A 277 -3.77 16.23 -4.38
C ASP A 277 -3.74 14.75 -3.99
N ASP A 278 -3.80 13.86 -4.99
CA ASP A 278 -3.70 12.40 -4.84
C ASP A 278 -2.39 11.97 -4.15
N MET A 279 -1.24 12.49 -4.61
CA MET A 279 0.08 12.16 -4.03
C MET A 279 0.31 12.75 -2.62
N ILE A 280 -0.40 13.83 -2.28
CA ILE A 280 -0.32 14.48 -0.96
C ILE A 280 -1.25 13.80 0.04
N GLN A 281 -2.48 13.48 -0.37
CA GLN A 281 -3.56 13.05 0.53
C GLN A 281 -3.60 11.54 0.72
N THR A 282 -3.11 10.74 -0.24
CA THR A 282 -3.19 9.28 -0.13
C THR A 282 -1.89 8.68 0.40
N GLY A 283 -2.06 7.65 1.23
CA GLY A 283 -0.99 6.81 1.73
C GLY A 283 -0.19 6.13 0.63
N LYS A 284 1.09 5.88 0.90
CA LYS A 284 2.01 5.23 -0.04
C LYS A 284 2.77 4.08 0.62
N ARG A 285 3.77 3.50 -0.06
CA ARG A 285 4.62 2.45 0.54
C ARG A 285 5.34 3.01 1.77
N HIS A 286 5.29 2.27 2.88
CA HIS A 286 6.11 2.52 4.06
C HIS A 286 7.61 2.53 3.73
N ASP A 287 8.26 3.65 4.02
CA ASP A 287 9.70 3.75 4.20
C ASP A 287 10.08 2.93 5.45
N PHE A 288 11.27 2.32 5.44
CA PHE A 288 11.78 1.54 6.57
C PHE A 288 13.16 2.00 7.00
N PHE A 289 13.40 1.99 8.30
CA PHE A 289 14.74 1.95 8.89
C PHE A 289 14.95 0.56 9.46
N ASN A 290 15.96 -0.13 8.94
CA ASN A 290 16.27 -1.50 9.32
C ASN A 290 17.68 -1.56 9.89
N THR A 291 17.89 -2.45 10.85
CA THR A 291 19.22 -2.77 11.36
C THR A 291 19.41 -4.27 11.42
N TYR A 292 20.66 -4.70 11.32
CA TYR A 292 21.05 -6.08 11.60
C TYR A 292 22.29 -6.12 12.49
N ASP A 293 22.36 -7.18 13.27
CA ASP A 293 23.55 -7.70 13.93
C ASP A 293 23.62 -9.20 13.61
N ILE A 294 24.69 -9.63 12.91
CA ILE A 294 24.78 -10.97 12.36
C ILE A 294 26.10 -11.63 12.71
N GLY A 295 26.01 -12.87 13.20
CA GLY A 295 27.14 -13.73 13.55
C GLY A 295 27.29 -14.88 12.56
N PHE A 296 28.50 -15.15 12.10
CA PHE A 296 28.80 -16.18 11.09
C PHE A 296 30.21 -16.78 11.27
N ASP A 297 30.44 -17.94 10.65
CA ASP A 297 31.73 -18.65 10.65
C ASP A 297 32.66 -18.23 9.50
N ASP A 298 33.84 -18.87 9.40
CA ASP A 298 34.84 -18.58 8.36
C ASP A 298 34.35 -18.90 6.94
N GLU A 299 33.34 -19.77 6.80
CA GLU A 299 32.69 -20.10 5.55
C GLU A 299 31.59 -19.10 5.18
N GLY A 300 31.11 -18.29 6.12
CA GLY A 300 30.01 -17.34 5.93
C GLY A 300 28.62 -17.95 6.18
N LEU A 301 28.56 -19.08 6.89
CA LEU A 301 27.30 -19.66 7.38
C LEU A 301 26.83 -18.87 8.61
N ILE A 302 25.58 -18.41 8.58
CA ILE A 302 24.99 -17.65 9.68
C ILE A 302 24.72 -18.57 10.86
N GLN A 303 25.16 -18.12 12.04
CA GLN A 303 24.98 -18.80 13.31
C GLN A 303 23.98 -18.08 14.22
N GLY A 304 23.91 -16.75 14.16
CA GLY A 304 22.97 -15.94 14.94
C GLY A 304 22.62 -14.63 14.25
N ALA A 305 21.41 -14.11 14.50
CA ALA A 305 20.94 -12.85 13.93
C ALA A 305 20.03 -12.09 14.91
N ASP A 306 20.21 -10.77 14.97
CA ASP A 306 19.24 -9.83 15.54
C ASP A 306 18.91 -8.78 14.47
N ILE A 307 17.64 -8.70 14.08
CA ILE A 307 17.18 -7.83 12.99
C ILE A 307 16.06 -6.95 13.52
N MET A 308 16.15 -5.65 13.27
CA MET A 308 15.06 -4.71 13.52
C MET A 308 14.53 -4.19 12.19
N VAL A 309 13.20 -4.14 12.05
CA VAL A 309 12.51 -3.49 10.93
C VAL A 309 11.53 -2.44 11.47
N ALA A 310 11.76 -1.16 11.18
CA ALA A 310 10.92 -0.07 11.65
C ALA A 310 10.28 0.67 10.48
N GLY A 311 8.96 0.53 10.33
CA GLY A 311 8.21 1.17 9.24
C GLY A 311 7.68 2.55 9.64
N ARG A 312 7.78 3.54 8.75
CA ARG A 312 7.08 4.82 8.88
C ARG A 312 5.60 4.63 8.54
N CYS A 313 4.74 4.59 9.55
CA CYS A 313 3.31 4.31 9.38
C CYS A 313 2.49 5.55 9.00
N GLY A 314 2.98 6.75 9.32
CA GLY A 314 2.15 7.96 9.27
C GLY A 314 1.34 8.12 10.54
N TYR A 315 0.29 8.93 10.46
CA TYR A 315 -0.40 9.41 11.66
C TYR A 315 -1.41 8.42 12.26
N SER A 316 -1.97 7.54 11.42
CA SER A 316 -2.98 6.53 11.75
C SER A 316 -2.46 5.11 11.43
N PRO A 317 -3.11 4.04 11.93
CA PRO A 317 -2.63 2.68 11.69
C PRO A 317 -2.79 2.19 10.25
N ASP A 318 -3.91 2.48 9.56
CA ASP A 318 -4.31 1.85 8.30
C ASP A 318 -3.99 0.33 8.28
N LEU A 319 -3.20 -0.16 7.33
CA LEU A 319 -2.76 -1.56 7.22
C LEU A 319 -1.36 -1.80 7.81
N SER A 320 -0.80 -0.84 8.54
CA SER A 320 0.58 -0.86 9.03
C SER A 320 0.92 -2.07 9.90
N ASP A 321 -0.04 -2.57 10.68
CA ASP A 321 0.19 -3.73 11.56
C ASP A 321 0.57 -4.97 10.72
N ALA A 322 -0.25 -5.28 9.71
CA ALA A 322 -0.03 -6.41 8.81
C ALA A 322 1.18 -6.21 7.87
N ILE A 323 1.50 -4.97 7.51
CA ILE A 323 2.65 -4.63 6.66
C ILE A 323 3.97 -4.85 7.40
N VAL A 324 4.07 -4.38 8.64
CA VAL A 324 5.28 -4.58 9.45
C VAL A 324 5.42 -6.05 9.83
N ASP A 325 4.34 -6.75 10.17
CA ASP A 325 4.37 -8.21 10.37
C ASP A 325 4.87 -8.95 9.13
N ARG A 326 4.41 -8.57 7.93
CA ARG A 326 4.91 -9.16 6.70
C ARG A 326 6.39 -8.84 6.46
N ALA A 327 6.86 -7.64 6.78
CA ALA A 327 8.29 -7.34 6.72
C ALA A 327 9.09 -8.26 7.65
N MET A 328 8.61 -8.50 8.88
CA MET A 328 9.23 -9.43 9.83
C MET A 328 9.24 -10.87 9.30
N PHE A 329 8.14 -11.37 8.73
CA PHE A 329 8.06 -12.71 8.14
C PHE A 329 8.97 -12.93 6.93
N HIS A 330 9.49 -11.86 6.33
CA HIS A 330 10.37 -11.92 5.17
C HIS A 330 11.76 -11.33 5.46
N ALA A 331 12.07 -11.02 6.72
CA ALA A 331 13.39 -10.57 7.15
C ALA A 331 14.47 -11.65 6.98
N ASP A 332 14.06 -12.92 6.84
CA ASP A 332 14.90 -14.05 6.48
C ASP A 332 15.17 -14.16 4.97
N ASN A 333 14.33 -13.55 4.14
CA ASN A 333 14.21 -13.85 2.72
C ASN A 333 14.27 -15.37 2.46
N ALA A 334 15.35 -15.88 1.87
CA ALA A 334 15.53 -17.28 1.51
C ALA A 334 16.47 -18.04 2.45
N TYR A 335 16.91 -17.40 3.54
CA TYR A 335 18.03 -17.87 4.36
C TYR A 335 17.56 -18.48 5.67
N TYR A 336 18.16 -19.61 6.05
CA TYR A 336 17.83 -20.29 7.30
C TYR A 336 18.44 -19.56 8.50
N LEU A 337 17.57 -18.91 9.29
CA LEU A 337 17.94 -18.19 10.51
C LEU A 337 17.48 -18.98 11.76
N ASP A 338 18.37 -19.83 12.29
CA ASP A 338 18.01 -20.74 13.40
C ASP A 338 17.97 -20.06 14.77
N GLN A 339 18.94 -19.18 15.04
CA GLN A 339 19.11 -18.47 16.30
C GLN A 339 18.89 -16.99 16.02
N ALA A 340 17.62 -16.59 15.96
CA ALA A 340 17.24 -15.31 15.39
C ALA A 340 16.23 -14.57 16.26
N ARG A 341 16.42 -13.25 16.36
CA ARG A 341 15.43 -12.30 16.86
C ARG A 341 15.09 -11.32 15.74
N VAL A 342 13.80 -11.11 15.49
CA VAL A 342 13.30 -10.12 14.53
C VAL A 342 12.28 -9.23 15.23
N THR A 343 12.58 -7.93 15.34
CA THR A 343 11.72 -6.95 16.01
C THR A 343 11.12 -5.96 15.00
N GLY A 344 9.82 -5.72 15.08
CA GLY A 344 9.08 -4.84 14.18
C GLY A 344 8.43 -3.66 14.89
N HIS A 345 8.77 -2.43 14.46
CA HIS A 345 8.21 -1.19 15.00
C HIS A 345 7.26 -0.50 14.01
N ARG A 346 6.09 -0.05 14.50
CA ARG A 346 5.09 0.69 13.71
C ARG A 346 5.13 2.18 14.05
N CYS A 347 6.12 2.89 13.51
CA CYS A 347 6.45 4.26 13.92
C CYS A 347 5.35 5.25 13.50
N LYS A 348 4.75 5.94 14.47
CA LYS A 348 3.82 7.05 14.21
C LYS A 348 4.60 8.30 13.83
N THR A 349 4.22 8.90 12.72
CA THR A 349 4.79 10.16 12.22
C THR A 349 3.68 11.10 11.78
N HIS A 350 3.94 12.40 11.79
CA HIS A 350 3.01 13.44 11.37
C HIS A 350 3.09 13.61 9.84
N THR A 351 2.78 12.51 9.16
CA THR A 351 2.73 12.36 7.71
C THR A 351 1.47 11.58 7.37
N VAL A 352 1.01 11.66 6.12
CA VAL A 352 -0.12 10.85 5.64
C VAL A 352 0.04 9.38 6.04
N SER A 353 -1.06 8.74 6.42
CA SER A 353 -1.07 7.33 6.79
C SER A 353 -0.63 6.48 5.61
N ASN A 354 0.47 5.75 5.74
CA ASN A 354 0.95 4.86 4.69
C ASN A 354 0.09 3.60 4.62
N THR A 355 0.02 3.02 3.42
CA THR A 355 -0.91 1.94 3.13
C THR A 355 -0.25 0.81 2.33
N ALA A 356 -1.06 -0.16 1.91
CA ALA A 356 -0.65 -1.25 1.05
C ALA A 356 0.05 -0.75 -0.22
N PHE A 357 1.20 -1.33 -0.54
CA PHE A 357 1.81 -1.28 -1.87
C PHE A 357 2.21 -2.72 -2.23
N ARG A 358 2.07 -3.12 -3.50
CA ARG A 358 2.57 -4.41 -4.04
C ARG A 358 3.86 -4.90 -3.35
N GLY A 359 3.77 -6.08 -2.72
CA GLY A 359 4.80 -6.68 -1.88
C GLY A 359 4.52 -6.55 -0.37
N PHE A 360 3.81 -5.50 0.03
CA PHE A 360 3.17 -5.35 1.34
C PHE A 360 4.15 -5.48 2.53
N GLY A 361 5.26 -4.75 2.51
CA GLY A 361 6.31 -4.83 3.55
C GLY A 361 7.38 -5.89 3.28
N GLY A 362 7.06 -6.94 2.53
CA GLY A 362 8.02 -7.99 2.14
C GLY A 362 9.30 -7.44 1.47
N PRO A 363 9.20 -6.56 0.45
CA PRO A 363 10.38 -5.94 -0.16
C PRO A 363 11.26 -5.22 0.86
N GLN A 364 10.67 -4.47 1.79
CA GLN A 364 11.42 -3.72 2.79
C GLN A 364 12.08 -4.64 3.83
N GLY A 365 11.39 -5.72 4.23
CA GLY A 365 11.95 -6.73 5.14
C GLY A 365 13.13 -7.51 4.54
N MET A 366 13.07 -7.86 3.25
CA MET A 366 14.13 -8.64 2.59
C MET A 366 15.42 -7.84 2.33
N MET A 367 15.34 -6.50 2.21
CA MET A 367 16.50 -5.68 1.80
C MET A 367 17.65 -5.70 2.81
N ILE A 368 17.35 -5.82 4.11
CA ILE A 368 18.37 -5.77 5.16
C ILE A 368 19.20 -7.05 5.18
N ILE A 369 18.57 -8.22 5.01
CA ILE A 369 19.29 -9.50 4.99
C ILE A 369 20.10 -9.66 3.71
N GLU A 370 19.64 -9.12 2.57
CA GLU A 370 20.43 -9.07 1.34
C GLU A 370 21.69 -8.22 1.48
N GLN A 371 21.60 -7.09 2.20
CA GLN A 371 22.77 -6.29 2.54
C GLN A 371 23.73 -7.09 3.42
N ALA A 372 23.23 -7.80 4.44
CA ALA A 372 24.04 -8.66 5.30
C ALA A 372 24.77 -9.76 4.50
N MET A 373 24.12 -10.40 3.52
CA MET A 373 24.76 -11.39 2.64
C MET A 373 25.93 -10.79 1.86
N ASP A 374 25.76 -9.59 1.32
CA ASP A 374 26.83 -8.90 0.58
C ASP A 374 27.95 -8.41 1.51
N ASP A 375 27.62 -8.01 2.74
CA ASP A 375 28.58 -7.59 3.77
C ASP A 375 29.45 -8.78 4.23
N ILE A 376 28.85 -9.95 4.50
CA ILE A 376 29.55 -11.21 4.80
C ILE A 376 30.48 -11.59 3.64
N ALA A 377 29.98 -11.54 2.39
CA ALA A 377 30.76 -11.87 1.22
C ALA A 377 31.99 -10.96 1.06
N ARG A 378 31.82 -9.66 1.31
CA ARG A 378 32.90 -8.67 1.27
C ARG A 378 33.92 -8.87 2.39
N HIS A 379 33.47 -9.19 3.60
CA HIS A 379 34.34 -9.50 4.74
C HIS A 379 35.24 -10.71 4.46
N LEU A 380 34.68 -11.77 3.87
CA LEU A 380 35.40 -13.00 3.57
C LEU A 380 36.11 -13.00 2.21
N GLY A 381 35.93 -11.96 1.38
CA GLY A 381 36.47 -11.89 0.02
C GLY A 381 35.90 -12.96 -0.92
N ARG A 382 34.65 -13.41 -0.70
CA ARG A 382 33.96 -14.44 -1.48
C ARG A 382 32.95 -13.84 -2.45
N ASP A 383 32.53 -14.63 -3.44
CA ASP A 383 31.44 -14.19 -4.31
C ASP A 383 30.10 -14.21 -3.54
N PRO A 384 29.29 -13.14 -3.61
CA PRO A 384 28.05 -13.08 -2.85
C PRO A 384 27.03 -14.17 -3.20
N LEU A 385 27.04 -14.74 -4.41
CA LEU A 385 26.16 -15.85 -4.74
C LEU A 385 26.50 -17.11 -3.93
N ASP A 386 27.77 -17.33 -3.62
CA ASP A 386 28.22 -18.49 -2.84
C ASP A 386 27.74 -18.40 -1.39
N ILE A 387 27.82 -17.21 -0.79
CA ILE A 387 27.29 -16.95 0.56
C ILE A 387 25.77 -17.16 0.61
N ARG A 388 25.05 -16.66 -0.40
CA ARG A 388 23.60 -16.84 -0.51
C ARG A 388 23.23 -18.32 -0.58
N LYS A 389 23.88 -19.09 -1.47
CA LYS A 389 23.62 -20.54 -1.63
C LYS A 389 23.91 -21.34 -0.36
N LEU A 390 24.97 -21.00 0.36
CA LEU A 390 25.35 -21.64 1.62
C LEU A 390 24.25 -21.51 2.70
N ASN A 391 23.56 -20.37 2.70
CA ASN A 391 22.59 -20.01 3.73
C ASN A 391 21.14 -20.35 3.39
N LEU A 392 20.85 -20.87 2.19
CA LEU A 392 19.47 -21.19 1.78
C LEU A 392 18.80 -22.20 2.72
N TYR A 393 17.47 -22.07 2.83
CA TYR A 393 16.61 -23.16 3.30
C TYR A 393 16.82 -24.43 2.46
N ARG A 394 16.88 -25.58 3.14
CA ARG A 394 17.09 -26.92 2.56
C ARG A 394 16.58 -27.98 3.54
N PRO A 395 16.36 -29.24 3.11
CA PRO A 395 15.92 -30.29 4.03
C PRO A 395 16.75 -30.35 5.31
N GLY A 396 16.09 -30.30 6.47
CA GLY A 396 16.74 -30.26 7.80
C GLY A 396 17.17 -28.86 8.27
N ARG A 397 17.02 -27.85 7.42
CA ARG A 397 17.17 -26.40 7.69
C ARG A 397 16.03 -25.68 6.99
N ASP A 398 14.81 -26.02 7.37
CA ASP A 398 13.58 -25.71 6.62
C ASP A 398 12.47 -25.10 7.48
N THR A 399 12.76 -24.75 8.72
CA THR A 399 11.81 -24.04 9.59
C THR A 399 12.20 -22.57 9.71
N THR A 400 11.25 -21.66 9.48
CA THR A 400 11.50 -20.23 9.58
C THR A 400 11.70 -19.76 11.02
N HIS A 401 12.19 -18.54 11.21
CA HIS A 401 12.33 -17.88 12.52
C HIS A 401 10.99 -17.62 13.24
N TYR A 402 9.87 -17.87 12.56
CA TYR A 402 8.50 -17.79 13.09
C TYR A 402 7.78 -19.14 13.05
N ASP A 403 8.55 -20.24 13.06
CA ASP A 403 8.09 -21.63 13.22
C ASP A 403 7.19 -22.18 12.10
N GLN A 404 7.27 -21.60 10.90
CA GLN A 404 6.63 -22.19 9.73
C GLN A 404 7.62 -23.12 9.00
N THR A 405 7.23 -24.37 8.79
CA THR A 405 8.00 -25.31 7.95
C THR A 405 7.84 -24.98 6.47
N ILE A 406 8.95 -24.98 5.74
CA ILE A 406 9.03 -24.88 4.28
C ILE A 406 9.04 -26.30 3.71
N GLU A 407 7.97 -26.63 2.99
CA GLU A 407 7.81 -27.98 2.43
C GLU A 407 8.47 -28.13 1.06
N GLN A 408 8.66 -27.03 0.33
CA GLN A 408 9.15 -27.01 -1.04
C GLN A 408 10.53 -26.32 -1.13
N HIS A 409 11.52 -27.07 -1.63
CA HIS A 409 12.92 -26.64 -1.67
C HIS A 409 13.41 -26.39 -3.11
N VAL A 410 12.71 -25.52 -3.84
CA VAL A 410 12.99 -25.27 -5.27
C VAL A 410 14.12 -24.26 -5.52
N LEU A 411 14.50 -23.45 -4.51
CA LEU A 411 15.46 -22.36 -4.68
C LEU A 411 16.88 -22.81 -5.07
N PRO A 412 17.46 -23.88 -4.48
CA PRO A 412 18.80 -24.33 -4.88
C PRO A 412 18.89 -24.66 -6.39
N GLU A 413 17.96 -25.47 -6.89
CA GLU A 413 17.90 -25.86 -8.31
C GLU A 413 17.63 -24.64 -9.22
N LEU A 414 16.73 -23.75 -8.81
CA LEU A 414 16.42 -22.53 -9.55
C LEU A 414 17.65 -21.62 -9.69
N LEU A 415 18.40 -21.42 -8.60
CA LEU A 415 19.61 -20.61 -8.63
C LEU A 415 20.72 -21.22 -9.46
N GLU A 416 20.91 -22.54 -9.40
CA GLU A 416 21.87 -23.25 -10.26
C GLU A 416 21.51 -23.09 -11.74
N THR A 417 20.23 -23.26 -12.08
CA THR A 417 19.74 -23.07 -13.45
C THR A 417 19.94 -21.64 -13.93
N LEU A 418 19.63 -20.64 -13.10
CA LEU A 418 19.78 -19.23 -13.45
C LEU A 418 21.25 -18.81 -13.52
N GLU A 419 22.10 -19.33 -12.64
CA GLU A 419 23.54 -19.08 -12.67
C GLU A 419 24.16 -19.57 -13.98
N ALA A 420 23.81 -20.80 -14.39
CA ALA A 420 24.29 -21.40 -15.64
C ALA A 420 23.72 -20.68 -16.87
N SER A 421 22.38 -20.56 -16.98
CA SER A 421 21.72 -19.98 -18.16
C SER A 421 21.97 -18.49 -18.38
N SER A 422 22.47 -17.78 -17.35
CA SER A 422 22.85 -16.36 -17.46
C SER A 422 24.34 -16.12 -17.62
N ASP A 423 25.16 -17.17 -17.75
CA ASP A 423 26.63 -17.14 -17.79
C ASP A 423 27.25 -16.35 -16.62
N TYR A 424 26.66 -16.50 -15.42
CA TYR A 424 26.97 -15.63 -14.28
C TYR A 424 28.48 -15.57 -13.98
N ARG A 425 29.15 -16.72 -13.86
CA ARG A 425 30.58 -16.78 -13.50
C ARG A 425 31.50 -16.19 -14.56
N GLN A 426 31.20 -16.43 -15.83
CA GLN A 426 31.94 -15.82 -16.93
C GLN A 426 31.79 -14.30 -16.89
N ARG A 427 30.55 -13.80 -16.79
CA ARG A 427 30.26 -12.35 -16.74
C ARG A 427 30.87 -11.68 -15.51
N ARG A 428 30.91 -12.34 -14.35
CA ARG A 428 31.60 -11.83 -13.14
C ARG A 428 33.10 -11.64 -13.40
N SER A 429 33.74 -12.59 -14.07
CA SER A 429 35.16 -12.52 -14.42
C SER A 429 35.45 -11.39 -15.42
N GLU A 430 34.61 -11.26 -16.45
CA GLU A 430 34.70 -10.18 -17.43
C GLU A 430 34.48 -8.79 -16.80
N ILE A 431 33.50 -8.67 -15.91
CA ILE A 431 33.23 -7.44 -15.15
C ILE A 431 34.43 -7.08 -14.26
N THR A 432 35.05 -8.05 -13.60
CA THR A 432 36.24 -7.82 -12.77
C THR A 432 37.38 -7.26 -13.61
N ARG A 433 37.65 -7.86 -14.77
CA ARG A 433 38.68 -7.38 -15.71
C ARG A 433 38.36 -5.97 -16.24
N PHE A 434 37.10 -5.71 -16.60
CA PHE A 434 36.66 -4.37 -17.03
C PHE A 434 36.84 -3.33 -15.93
N ASN A 435 36.49 -3.67 -14.69
CA ASN A 435 36.61 -2.77 -13.55
C ASN A 435 38.07 -2.47 -13.18
N GLN A 436 39.03 -3.35 -13.50
CA GLN A 436 40.45 -3.07 -13.32
C GLN A 436 41.00 -2.08 -14.35
N SER A 437 40.50 -2.12 -15.60
CA SER A 437 40.97 -1.24 -16.67
C SER A 437 40.26 0.12 -16.72
N SER A 438 39.04 0.22 -16.18
CA SER A 438 38.26 1.46 -16.16
C SER A 438 38.31 2.16 -14.80
N ARG A 439 38.87 3.38 -14.76
CA ARG A 439 38.90 4.22 -13.54
C ARG A 439 37.57 4.92 -13.25
N VAL A 440 36.77 5.20 -14.28
CA VAL A 440 35.56 6.04 -14.18
C VAL A 440 34.28 5.21 -14.19
N LEU A 441 34.17 4.25 -15.11
CA LEU A 441 32.99 3.40 -15.24
C LEU A 441 33.22 2.08 -14.55
N LYS A 442 32.29 1.67 -13.69
CA LYS A 442 32.27 0.34 -13.07
C LYS A 442 31.00 -0.40 -13.48
N ARG A 443 31.08 -1.73 -13.53
CA ARG A 443 29.95 -2.63 -13.75
C ARG A 443 29.73 -3.48 -12.51
N GLY A 444 28.48 -3.83 -12.26
CA GLY A 444 28.05 -4.73 -11.20
C GLY A 444 27.12 -5.82 -11.76
N LEU A 445 27.09 -6.96 -11.08
CA LEU A 445 26.20 -8.07 -11.39
C LEU A 445 25.84 -8.77 -10.08
N ALA A 446 24.55 -9.00 -9.87
CA ALA A 446 23.98 -9.69 -8.72
C ALA A 446 22.95 -10.72 -9.19
N LEU A 447 22.79 -11.78 -8.40
CA LEU A 447 21.78 -12.81 -8.56
C LEU A 447 21.29 -13.17 -7.15
N THR A 448 20.00 -12.95 -6.90
CA THR A 448 19.41 -12.92 -5.56
C THR A 448 18.17 -13.80 -5.52
N PRO A 449 18.01 -14.70 -4.52
CA PRO A 449 16.79 -15.49 -4.35
C PRO A 449 15.66 -14.65 -3.79
N VAL A 450 14.43 -15.14 -3.92
CA VAL A 450 13.26 -14.60 -3.21
C VAL A 450 12.39 -15.76 -2.73
N LYS A 451 12.07 -15.78 -1.43
CA LYS A 451 10.94 -16.54 -0.87
C LYS A 451 9.85 -15.54 -0.49
N PHE A 452 8.62 -15.79 -0.91
CA PHE A 452 7.49 -14.91 -0.61
C PHE A 452 6.26 -15.70 -0.14
N GLY A 453 5.79 -15.45 1.07
CA GLY A 453 4.63 -16.09 1.66
C GLY A 453 3.32 -15.62 1.01
N ILE A 454 2.52 -16.56 0.50
CA ILE A 454 1.23 -16.31 -0.14
C ILE A 454 0.10 -16.57 0.85
N SER A 455 -0.78 -15.59 1.00
CA SER A 455 -2.04 -15.52 1.77
C SER A 455 -2.13 -14.20 2.52
N PHE A 456 -3.35 -13.79 2.88
CA PHE A 456 -3.53 -12.76 3.89
C PHE A 456 -3.05 -13.28 5.25
N THR A 457 -2.33 -12.44 5.99
CA THR A 457 -1.90 -12.74 7.37
C THR A 457 -3.11 -12.96 8.29
N ALA A 458 -4.19 -12.22 8.06
CA ALA A 458 -5.49 -12.46 8.68
C ALA A 458 -6.23 -13.60 7.97
N LYS A 459 -6.37 -14.76 8.65
CA LYS A 459 -6.95 -15.98 8.06
C LYS A 459 -8.32 -15.78 7.42
N HIS A 460 -9.21 -15.02 8.07
CA HIS A 460 -10.59 -14.80 7.60
C HIS A 460 -10.65 -14.02 6.28
N LEU A 461 -9.62 -13.29 5.85
CA LEU A 461 -9.62 -12.62 4.55
C LEU A 461 -9.38 -13.58 3.38
N ASN A 462 -8.94 -14.83 3.66
CA ASN A 462 -8.72 -15.85 2.64
C ASN A 462 -10.04 -16.56 2.27
N GLN A 463 -11.00 -15.79 1.77
CA GLN A 463 -12.32 -16.27 1.33
C GLN A 463 -12.76 -15.55 0.04
N ALA A 464 -13.63 -16.18 -0.76
CA ALA A 464 -14.17 -15.61 -1.98
C ALA A 464 -15.58 -16.16 -2.28
N GLY A 465 -16.42 -15.35 -2.92
CA GLY A 465 -17.75 -15.73 -3.39
C GLY A 465 -17.95 -15.39 -4.87
N ALA A 466 -18.82 -16.13 -5.55
CA ALA A 466 -19.18 -15.90 -6.94
C ALA A 466 -20.67 -16.19 -7.19
N LEU A 467 -21.30 -15.43 -8.09
CA LEU A 467 -22.66 -15.63 -8.55
C LEU A 467 -22.66 -15.85 -10.07
N VAL A 468 -23.23 -16.97 -10.52
CA VAL A 468 -23.29 -17.34 -11.94
C VAL A 468 -24.74 -17.52 -12.36
N HIS A 469 -25.13 -16.80 -13.42
CA HIS A 469 -26.44 -16.92 -14.04
C HIS A 469 -26.33 -17.57 -15.42
N ILE A 470 -27.13 -18.60 -15.66
CA ILE A 470 -27.24 -19.26 -16.98
C ILE A 470 -28.61 -18.91 -17.55
N TYR A 471 -28.62 -18.13 -18.63
CA TYR A 471 -29.84 -17.73 -19.31
C TYR A 471 -30.32 -18.82 -20.27
N THR A 472 -31.64 -18.87 -20.52
CA THR A 472 -32.32 -19.83 -21.41
C THR A 472 -32.12 -19.55 -22.88
#